data_AF-A0A2Z5PUG9-F1
#
_entry.id   AF-A0A2Z5PUG9-F1
#
_cell.length_a   1.000
_cell.length_b   1.000
_cell.length_c   1.000
_cell.angle_alpha   90.00
_cell.angle_beta   90.00
_cell.angle_gamma   90.00
#
_symmetry.space_group_name_H-M   'P 1'
#
loop_
_entity.id
_entity.type
_entity.pdbx_description
1 polymer ?
#
loop_
_entity_poly.entity_id
_entity_poly.type
_entity_poly.pdbx_seq_one_letter_code
_entity_poly.pdbx_strand_id
1 'polypeptide(L)'
;MYKKIRDAFFNEFFKEGLNDLPENFYKDARNYLETIDDKIKFERVKYYLNNLLSFRIYKVNCLKESPNKFTPDEKRVVAFIEETCCGSGNEDYISKIDESDKKKAKFSANLDKLEEKTDKCQIPKHINTESDIDIVRVITKFPCFTDGNLQYVLHKNDVISLDRKFSKILEKHNIIKRVNIHEDEKKDKQILPIL
;
A
#
# COMPACT_ATOMS: atom_id res chain seq x y z
N MET A 1 -14.45 -6.75 -26.54
CA MET A 1 -13.41 -6.49 -25.53
C MET A 1 -13.96 -6.36 -24.11
N TYR A 2 -15.00 -5.56 -23.85
CA TYR A 2 -15.64 -5.41 -22.53
C TYR A 2 -15.78 -6.70 -21.71
N LYS A 3 -16.37 -7.76 -22.30
CA LYS A 3 -16.56 -9.05 -21.64
C LYS A 3 -15.22 -9.66 -21.18
N LYS A 4 -14.17 -9.59 -22.00
CA LYS A 4 -12.83 -10.08 -21.65
C LYS A 4 -12.25 -9.33 -20.44
N ILE A 5 -12.40 -8.01 -20.40
CA ILE A 5 -11.93 -7.18 -19.28
C ILE A 5 -12.69 -7.52 -17.99
N ARG A 6 -14.01 -7.57 -18.08
CA ARG A 6 -14.89 -7.93 -16.96
C ARG A 6 -14.56 -9.32 -16.41
N ASP A 7 -14.44 -10.31 -17.30
CA ASP A 7 -14.19 -11.69 -16.91
C ASP A 7 -12.76 -11.84 -16.35
N ALA A 8 -11.77 -11.14 -16.92
CA ALA A 8 -10.41 -11.08 -16.36
C ALA A 8 -10.41 -10.52 -14.93
N PHE A 9 -11.13 -9.42 -14.69
CA PHE A 9 -11.27 -8.81 -13.37
C PHE A 9 -11.89 -9.77 -12.34
N PHE A 10 -13.05 -10.37 -12.64
CA PHE A 10 -13.70 -11.27 -11.69
C PHE A 10 -12.93 -12.57 -11.49
N ASN A 11 -12.32 -13.11 -12.54
CA ASN A 11 -11.48 -14.30 -12.40
C ASN A 11 -10.27 -14.01 -11.50
N GLU A 12 -9.65 -12.83 -11.62
CA GLU A 12 -8.56 -12.44 -10.73
C GLU A 12 -9.02 -12.29 -9.28
N PHE A 13 -10.23 -11.75 -9.09
CA PHE A 13 -10.80 -11.53 -7.75
C PHE A 13 -11.16 -12.84 -7.04
N PHE A 14 -11.77 -13.80 -7.75
CA PHE A 14 -12.29 -15.03 -7.14
C PHE A 14 -11.31 -16.21 -7.12
N LYS A 15 -10.37 -16.27 -8.06
CA LYS A 15 -9.46 -17.42 -8.17
C LYS A 15 -8.18 -17.17 -7.38
N GLU A 16 -7.72 -18.21 -6.70
CA GLU A 16 -6.37 -18.28 -6.16
C GLU A 16 -5.35 -18.37 -7.29
N GLY A 17 -4.17 -17.78 -7.10
CA GLY A 17 -3.16 -17.72 -8.14
C GLY A 17 -3.41 -16.58 -9.14
N LEU A 18 -2.31 -16.20 -9.81
CA LEU A 18 -2.32 -15.19 -10.84
C LEU A 18 -2.97 -15.76 -12.11
N ASN A 19 -3.97 -15.06 -12.63
CA ASN A 19 -4.66 -15.50 -13.84
C ASN A 19 -3.75 -15.36 -15.08
N ASP A 20 -3.94 -16.20 -16.10
CA ASP A 20 -3.21 -16.05 -17.36
C ASP A 20 -3.90 -14.99 -18.23
N LEU A 21 -3.20 -13.89 -18.49
CA LEU A 21 -3.65 -12.84 -19.40
C LEU A 21 -2.89 -12.90 -20.72
N PRO A 22 -3.54 -12.61 -21.86
CA PRO A 22 -2.85 -12.44 -23.13
C PRO A 22 -1.76 -11.36 -23.06
N GLU A 23 -0.66 -11.56 -23.76
CA GLU A 23 0.48 -10.65 -23.73
C GLU A 23 0.10 -9.19 -24.09
N ASN A 24 -0.77 -9.04 -25.10
CA ASN A 24 -1.23 -7.73 -25.58
C ASN A 24 -2.50 -7.21 -24.87
N PHE A 25 -2.90 -7.82 -23.74
CA PHE A 25 -4.19 -7.55 -23.10
C PHE A 25 -4.40 -6.06 -22.77
N TYR A 26 -3.42 -5.40 -22.15
CA TYR A 26 -3.54 -4.00 -21.76
C TYR A 26 -3.50 -3.05 -22.96
N LYS A 27 -2.73 -3.37 -23.99
CA LYS A 27 -2.73 -2.64 -25.27
C LYS A 27 -4.10 -2.69 -25.94
N ASP A 28 -4.67 -3.89 -26.05
CA ASP A 28 -6.01 -4.09 -26.60
C ASP A 28 -7.09 -3.37 -25.76
N ALA A 29 -6.91 -3.35 -24.44
CA ALA A 29 -7.83 -2.69 -23.52
C ALA A 29 -7.79 -1.16 -23.65
N ARG A 30 -6.60 -0.59 -23.84
CA ARG A 30 -6.40 0.84 -24.11
C ARG A 30 -7.09 1.24 -25.42
N ASN A 31 -6.83 0.50 -26.50
CA ASN A 31 -7.48 0.74 -27.79
C ASN A 31 -9.01 0.66 -27.65
N TYR A 32 -9.50 -0.28 -26.84
CA TYR A 32 -10.93 -0.40 -26.59
C TYR A 32 -11.51 0.79 -25.82
N LEU A 33 -10.79 1.37 -24.86
CA LEU A 33 -11.26 2.56 -24.12
C LEU A 33 -11.54 3.75 -25.05
N GLU A 34 -10.76 3.90 -26.12
CA GLU A 34 -10.95 4.96 -27.13
C GLU A 34 -12.21 4.78 -27.98
N THR A 35 -12.76 3.56 -28.03
CA THR A 35 -13.98 3.23 -28.81
C THR A 35 -15.28 3.39 -28.02
N ILE A 36 -15.21 3.72 -26.73
CA ILE A 36 -16.40 3.80 -25.86
C ILE A 36 -16.90 5.25 -25.77
N ASP A 37 -18.05 5.51 -26.39
CA ASP A 37 -18.74 6.81 -26.26
C ASP A 37 -19.57 6.92 -24.96
N ASP A 38 -20.05 5.80 -24.43
CA ASP A 38 -20.85 5.75 -23.21
C ASP A 38 -19.99 6.01 -21.97
N LYS A 39 -20.18 7.19 -21.34
CA LYS A 39 -19.45 7.62 -20.14
C LYS A 39 -19.57 6.63 -18.97
N ILE A 40 -20.74 6.04 -18.72
CA ILE A 40 -20.93 5.11 -17.61
C ILE A 40 -20.15 3.82 -17.87
N LYS A 41 -20.23 3.32 -19.10
CA LYS A 41 -19.49 2.12 -19.50
C LYS A 41 -17.99 2.38 -19.50
N PHE A 42 -17.54 3.55 -19.94
CA PHE A 42 -16.14 3.97 -19.92
C PHE A 42 -15.59 3.94 -18.49
N GLU A 43 -16.26 4.59 -17.55
CA GLU A 43 -15.84 4.61 -16.13
C GLU A 43 -15.84 3.20 -15.53
N ARG A 44 -16.81 2.35 -15.88
CA ARG A 44 -16.85 0.97 -15.42
C ARG A 44 -15.68 0.13 -15.96
N VAL A 45 -15.34 0.26 -17.24
CA VAL A 45 -14.20 -0.44 -17.84
C VAL A 45 -12.89 0.04 -17.22
N LYS A 46 -12.75 1.35 -17.02
CA LYS A 46 -11.59 1.96 -16.36
C LYS A 46 -11.44 1.44 -14.93
N TYR A 47 -12.54 1.33 -14.19
CA TYR A 47 -12.56 0.72 -12.86
C TYR A 47 -12.06 -0.73 -12.90
N TYR A 48 -12.55 -1.58 -13.81
CA TYR A 48 -12.10 -2.97 -13.90
C TYR A 48 -10.61 -3.08 -14.23
N LEU A 49 -10.10 -2.27 -15.16
CA LEU A 49 -8.69 -2.30 -15.55
C LEU A 49 -7.76 -1.85 -14.42
N ASN A 50 -8.09 -0.76 -13.74
CA ASN A 50 -7.29 -0.25 -12.62
C ASN A 50 -7.21 -1.28 -11.50
N ASN A 51 -8.36 -1.81 -11.06
CA ASN A 51 -8.38 -2.77 -9.96
C ASN A 51 -7.77 -4.12 -10.36
N LEU A 52 -7.92 -4.56 -11.62
CA LEU A 52 -7.25 -5.77 -12.11
C LEU A 52 -5.73 -5.67 -11.95
N LEU A 53 -5.12 -4.56 -12.39
CA LEU A 53 -3.68 -4.36 -12.24
C LEU A 53 -3.27 -4.33 -10.76
N SER A 54 -4.02 -3.60 -9.92
CA SER A 54 -3.74 -3.53 -8.49
C SER A 54 -3.80 -4.90 -7.81
N PHE A 55 -4.80 -5.73 -8.11
CA PHE A 55 -4.92 -7.08 -7.56
C PHE A 55 -3.77 -7.99 -7.98
N ARG A 56 -3.36 -7.91 -9.24
CA ARG A 56 -2.27 -8.74 -9.78
C ARG A 56 -0.93 -8.41 -9.15
N ILE A 57 -0.63 -7.12 -8.99
CA ILE A 57 0.56 -6.66 -8.26
C ILE A 57 0.49 -7.09 -6.79
N TYR A 58 -0.67 -6.92 -6.15
CA TYR A 58 -0.87 -7.33 -4.75
C TYR A 58 -0.62 -8.82 -4.53
N LYS A 59 -1.16 -9.69 -5.39
CA LYS A 59 -0.96 -11.14 -5.31
C LYS A 59 0.53 -11.53 -5.36
N VAL A 60 1.28 -10.95 -6.27
CA VAL A 60 2.72 -11.24 -6.37
C VAL A 60 3.49 -10.66 -5.19
N ASN A 61 3.28 -9.38 -4.85
CA ASN A 61 4.10 -8.70 -3.86
C ASN A 61 3.76 -9.09 -2.41
N CYS A 62 2.47 -9.22 -2.11
CA CYS A 62 1.96 -9.47 -0.75
C CYS A 62 1.66 -10.95 -0.52
N LEU A 63 1.05 -11.65 -1.48
CA LEU A 63 0.71 -13.08 -1.33
C LEU A 63 1.81 -14.03 -1.82
N LYS A 64 2.93 -13.49 -2.32
CA LYS A 64 4.11 -14.25 -2.78
C LYS A 64 3.79 -15.26 -3.88
N GLU A 65 2.80 -14.97 -4.70
CA GLU A 65 2.52 -15.75 -5.90
C GLU A 65 3.60 -15.57 -6.97
N SER A 66 3.73 -16.56 -7.86
CA SER A 66 4.74 -16.52 -8.91
C SER A 66 4.44 -15.42 -9.96
N PRO A 67 5.41 -14.55 -10.29
CA PRO A 67 5.25 -13.50 -11.31
C PRO A 67 5.29 -14.03 -12.75
N ASN A 68 5.41 -15.35 -12.96
CA ASN A 68 5.60 -15.96 -14.29
C ASN A 68 4.49 -15.59 -15.28
N LYS A 69 3.29 -15.30 -14.78
CA LYS A 69 2.11 -14.97 -15.58
C LYS A 69 1.86 -13.47 -15.74
N PHE A 70 2.83 -12.63 -15.34
CA PHE A 70 2.76 -11.20 -15.66
C PHE A 70 2.95 -10.95 -17.15
N THR A 71 2.11 -10.05 -17.65
CA THR A 71 2.27 -9.48 -18.98
C THR A 71 3.51 -8.56 -19.02
N PRO A 72 4.05 -8.24 -20.21
CA PRO A 72 5.18 -7.33 -20.33
C PRO A 72 4.93 -5.94 -19.73
N ASP A 73 3.70 -5.43 -19.82
CA ASP A 73 3.30 -4.16 -19.22
C ASP A 73 3.40 -4.19 -17.70
N GLU A 74 2.98 -5.28 -17.07
CA GLU A 74 3.06 -5.45 -15.61
C GLU A 74 4.50 -5.54 -15.13
N LYS A 75 5.34 -6.28 -15.85
CA LYS A 75 6.78 -6.37 -15.57
C LYS A 75 7.44 -5.00 -15.65
N ARG A 76 7.08 -4.16 -16.63
CA ARG A 76 7.56 -2.78 -16.73
C ARG A 76 7.16 -1.93 -15.53
N VAL A 77 5.91 -2.03 -15.09
CA VAL A 77 5.42 -1.28 -13.92
C VAL A 77 6.15 -1.71 -12.65
N VAL A 78 6.31 -3.01 -12.44
CA VAL A 78 7.04 -3.54 -11.27
C VAL A 78 8.51 -3.11 -11.30
N ALA A 79 9.18 -3.22 -12.44
CA ALA A 79 10.56 -2.75 -12.60
C ALA A 79 10.68 -1.25 -12.29
N PHE A 80 9.75 -0.42 -12.77
CA PHE A 80 9.71 1.00 -12.45
C PHE A 80 9.50 1.28 -10.96
N ILE A 81 8.62 0.53 -10.29
CA ILE A 81 8.40 0.63 -8.85
C ILE A 81 9.68 0.24 -8.10
N GLU A 82 10.32 -0.86 -8.48
CA GLU A 82 11.57 -1.32 -7.88
C GLU A 82 12.70 -0.30 -8.07
N GLU A 83 12.83 0.26 -9.27
CA GLU A 83 13.80 1.33 -9.56
C GLU A 83 13.55 2.56 -8.69
N THR A 84 12.29 3.02 -8.61
CA THR A 84 11.90 4.22 -7.86
C THR A 84 12.01 4.03 -6.35
N CYS A 85 11.59 2.88 -5.82
CA CYS A 85 11.55 2.61 -4.39
C CYS A 85 12.86 2.09 -3.82
N CYS A 86 13.65 1.36 -4.62
CA CYS A 86 14.89 0.71 -4.16
C CYS A 86 16.16 1.39 -4.69
N GLY A 87 16.05 2.46 -5.50
CA GLY A 87 17.21 3.26 -5.92
C GLY A 87 18.18 2.52 -6.83
N SER A 88 17.70 1.55 -7.61
CA SER A 88 18.48 0.90 -8.67
C SER A 88 18.56 1.85 -9.87
N GLY A 89 19.41 2.87 -9.78
CA GLY A 89 19.54 3.88 -10.83
C GLY A 89 19.93 3.27 -12.19
N ASN A 90 19.06 3.45 -13.19
CA ASN A 90 19.48 3.55 -14.58
C ASN A 90 18.82 4.79 -15.19
N GLU A 91 19.56 5.90 -15.23
CA GLU A 91 19.13 7.19 -15.79
C GLU A 91 18.77 7.14 -17.30
N ASP A 92 18.93 6.00 -17.96
CA ASP A 92 18.84 5.88 -19.42
C ASP A 92 17.42 5.64 -19.99
N TYR A 93 16.43 5.25 -19.17
CA TYR A 93 15.15 4.77 -19.70
C TYR A 93 14.09 5.84 -19.99
N ILE A 94 14.28 7.08 -19.52
CA ILE A 94 13.35 8.19 -19.83
C ILE A 94 13.44 8.60 -21.32
N SER A 95 14.52 8.23 -22.00
CA SER A 95 14.78 8.62 -23.40
C SER A 95 13.98 7.84 -24.46
N LYS A 96 13.23 6.78 -24.09
CA LYS A 96 12.46 5.93 -25.03
C LYS A 96 10.95 5.95 -24.83
N ILE A 97 10.40 7.00 -24.22
CA ILE A 97 8.97 7.29 -24.35
C ILE A 97 8.78 7.87 -25.77
N ASP A 98 8.10 7.09 -26.61
CA ASP A 98 7.71 7.41 -27.97
C ASP A 98 7.18 8.85 -28.06
N GLU A 99 7.64 9.62 -29.05
CA GLU A 99 7.32 11.04 -29.22
C GLU A 99 5.83 11.33 -29.50
N SER A 100 4.99 10.29 -29.59
CA SER A 100 3.53 10.39 -29.70
C SER A 100 2.83 10.76 -28.38
N ASP A 101 3.45 10.55 -27.22
CA ASP A 101 2.85 10.87 -25.91
C ASP A 101 3.13 12.32 -25.43
N LYS A 102 3.93 13.10 -26.17
CA LYS A 102 4.27 14.50 -25.83
C LYS A 102 3.15 15.52 -26.11
N LYS A 103 1.99 15.10 -26.64
CA LYS A 103 0.83 15.98 -26.86
C LYS A 103 -0.43 15.49 -26.14
N LYS A 104 -0.41 15.51 -24.79
CA LYS A 104 -1.52 15.90 -23.90
C LYS A 104 -1.22 15.46 -22.46
N ALA A 105 -0.36 16.20 -21.78
CA ALA A 105 -0.31 16.16 -20.31
C ALA A 105 0.10 17.53 -19.75
N LYS A 106 -0.68 18.57 -20.07
CA LYS A 106 -0.84 19.67 -19.10
C LYS A 106 -1.81 19.17 -18.03
N PHE A 107 -1.32 18.32 -17.14
CA PHE A 107 -1.96 18.10 -15.84
C PHE A 107 -1.56 19.26 -14.93
N SER A 108 -2.21 20.40 -15.10
CA SER A 108 -2.36 21.35 -13.99
C SER A 108 -3.48 20.79 -13.12
N ALA A 109 -3.13 20.21 -11.98
CA ALA A 109 -4.09 19.90 -10.94
C ALA A 109 -4.66 21.22 -10.40
N ASN A 110 -5.75 21.70 -11.01
CA ASN A 110 -6.66 22.61 -10.33
C ASN A 110 -7.53 21.74 -9.42
N LEU A 111 -6.99 21.48 -8.25
CA LEU A 111 -7.72 20.94 -7.12
C LEU A 111 -8.39 22.12 -6.42
N ASP A 112 -9.44 22.71 -7.01
CA ASP A 112 -10.39 23.49 -6.22
C ASP A 112 -11.73 23.71 -6.94
N LYS A 113 -12.79 23.41 -6.17
CA LYS A 113 -14.23 23.67 -6.36
C LYS A 113 -15.00 22.77 -7.31
N LEU A 114 -15.60 21.74 -6.72
CA LEU A 114 -17.00 21.42 -6.99
C LEU A 114 -17.71 21.20 -5.65
N GLU A 115 -18.48 22.21 -5.22
CA GLU A 115 -19.47 22.06 -4.16
C GLU A 115 -20.65 21.25 -4.72
N GLU A 116 -21.01 20.16 -4.05
CA GLU A 116 -22.39 19.67 -4.05
C GLU A 116 -22.73 19.17 -2.64
N LYS A 117 -23.65 19.88 -2.00
CA LYS A 117 -24.32 19.48 -0.77
C LYS A 117 -25.35 18.42 -1.12
N THR A 118 -25.36 17.28 -0.42
CA THR A 118 -26.55 16.68 0.21
C THR A 118 -26.18 15.45 1.04
N ASP A 119 -26.49 15.56 2.33
CA ASP A 119 -26.64 14.56 3.40
C ASP A 119 -25.55 13.52 3.64
N LYS A 120 -24.58 13.95 4.46
CA LYS A 120 -23.58 13.13 5.12
C LYS A 120 -24.25 12.14 6.09
N CYS A 121 -24.27 10.86 5.74
CA CYS A 121 -24.13 9.84 6.78
C CYS A 121 -22.73 10.02 7.36
N GLN A 122 -22.63 10.42 8.62
CA GLN A 122 -21.34 10.61 9.28
C GLN A 122 -20.61 9.26 9.31
N ILE A 123 -19.50 9.16 8.57
CA ILE A 123 -18.55 8.06 8.76
C ILE A 123 -18.11 8.13 10.23
N PRO A 124 -18.32 7.08 11.04
CA PRO A 124 -17.85 7.08 12.41
C PRO A 124 -16.34 7.37 12.39
N LYS A 125 -15.91 8.37 13.16
CA LYS A 125 -14.48 8.64 13.32
C LYS A 125 -13.82 7.40 13.92
N HIS A 126 -12.59 7.09 13.47
CA HIS A 126 -11.78 6.05 14.09
C HIS A 126 -11.61 6.40 15.58
N ILE A 127 -12.17 5.57 16.46
CA ILE A 127 -12.02 5.73 17.90
C ILE A 127 -10.65 5.14 18.25
N ASN A 128 -9.62 5.99 18.40
CA ASN A 128 -8.38 5.59 19.05
C ASN A 128 -8.66 5.51 20.56
N THR A 129 -9.16 4.38 21.02
CA THR A 129 -9.29 4.09 22.45
C THR A 129 -7.90 3.85 23.05
N GLU A 130 -7.69 4.25 24.32
CA GLU A 130 -6.45 3.98 25.07
C GLU A 130 -6.06 2.48 25.11
N SER A 131 -7.00 1.58 24.79
CA SER A 131 -6.81 0.13 24.70
C SER A 131 -5.98 -0.35 23.49
N ASP A 132 -5.74 0.51 22.51
CA ASP A 132 -5.08 0.14 21.25
C ASP A 132 -3.60 0.57 21.19
N ILE A 133 -3.10 1.21 22.25
CA ILE A 133 -1.72 1.69 22.34
C ILE A 133 -1.02 0.96 23.49
N ASP A 134 0.10 0.28 23.17
CA ASP A 134 0.97 -0.35 24.14
C ASP A 134 2.22 0.53 24.37
N ILE A 135 2.67 0.66 25.62
CA ILE A 135 3.98 1.24 25.94
C ILE A 135 5.03 0.13 25.96
N VAL A 136 6.09 0.30 25.19
CA VAL A 136 7.10 -0.74 24.96
C VAL A 136 8.50 -0.17 25.07
N ARG A 137 9.43 -0.98 25.59
CA ARG A 137 10.86 -0.70 25.63
C ARG A 137 11.57 -1.42 24.49
N VAL A 138 12.38 -0.70 23.74
CA VAL A 138 13.19 -1.24 22.63
C VAL A 138 14.42 -1.96 23.19
N ILE A 139 14.58 -3.25 22.89
CA ILE A 139 15.73 -4.07 23.34
C ILE A 139 16.84 -4.07 22.30
N THR A 140 16.46 -4.23 21.02
CA THR A 140 17.41 -4.34 19.91
C THR A 140 17.19 -3.19 18.93
N LYS A 141 18.28 -2.73 18.29
CA LYS A 141 18.20 -1.69 17.27
C LYS A 141 17.42 -2.23 16.08
N PHE A 142 16.34 -1.56 15.72
CA PHE A 142 15.49 -1.93 14.59
C PHE A 142 15.52 -0.80 13.54
N PRO A 143 15.53 -1.12 12.22
CA PRO A 143 15.41 -0.10 11.19
C PRO A 143 14.13 0.71 11.35
N CYS A 144 14.14 1.96 10.87
CA CYS A 144 12.95 2.79 10.91
C CYS A 144 11.84 2.18 10.05
N PHE A 145 10.60 2.30 10.51
CA PHE A 145 9.42 1.80 9.79
C PHE A 145 8.28 2.82 9.88
N THR A 146 7.29 2.71 9.01
CA THR A 146 6.15 3.63 8.94
C THR A 146 4.83 2.87 8.88
N ASP A 147 3.79 3.42 9.51
CA ASP A 147 2.41 2.93 9.39
C ASP A 147 1.61 3.64 8.28
N GLY A 148 2.28 4.50 7.50
CA GLY A 148 1.69 5.36 6.47
C GLY A 148 1.35 6.77 6.95
N ASN A 149 1.25 6.99 8.26
CA ASN A 149 0.98 8.29 8.88
C ASN A 149 2.17 8.82 9.71
N LEU A 150 2.87 7.93 10.42
CA LEU A 150 3.97 8.23 11.32
C LEU A 150 5.18 7.35 11.02
N GLN A 151 6.37 7.96 11.09
CA GLN A 151 7.63 7.24 11.00
C GLN A 151 8.15 6.93 12.42
N TYR A 152 8.36 5.65 12.69
CA TYR A 152 8.91 5.15 13.95
C TYR A 152 10.42 4.94 13.80
N VAL A 153 11.18 5.63 14.64
CA VAL A 153 12.64 5.45 14.75
C VAL A 153 12.90 4.82 16.12
N LEU A 154 13.33 3.55 16.14
CA LEU A 154 13.53 2.78 17.37
C LEU A 154 15.01 2.81 17.79
N HIS A 155 15.38 3.65 18.77
CA HIS A 155 16.71 3.54 19.39
C HIS A 155 16.72 2.54 20.53
N LYS A 156 17.88 1.93 20.76
CA LYS A 156 18.04 0.92 21.81
C LYS A 156 17.80 1.55 23.19
N ASN A 157 17.00 0.87 24.02
CA ASN A 157 16.53 1.28 25.35
C ASN A 157 15.48 2.42 25.39
N ASP A 158 14.99 2.88 24.24
CA ASP A 158 13.90 3.86 24.22
C ASP A 158 12.60 3.24 24.74
N VAL A 159 11.79 4.09 25.38
CA VAL A 159 10.41 3.77 25.77
C VAL A 159 9.48 4.56 24.89
N ILE A 160 8.64 3.86 24.12
CA ILE A 160 7.76 4.48 23.13
C ILE A 160 6.34 3.92 23.23
N SER A 161 5.38 4.72 22.80
CA SER A 161 4.00 4.29 22.56
C SER A 161 3.87 3.77 21.13
N LEU A 162 3.36 2.55 21.00
CA LEU A 162 3.14 1.90 19.71
C LEU A 162 1.72 1.33 19.64
N ASP A 163 1.14 1.33 18.44
CA ASP A 163 -0.09 0.58 18.18
C ASP A 163 0.15 -0.90 18.54
N ARG A 164 -0.81 -1.48 19.26
CA ARG A 164 -0.85 -2.87 19.68
C ARG A 164 -0.59 -3.85 18.55
N LYS A 165 -0.97 -3.53 17.31
CA LYS A 165 -0.65 -4.34 16.12
C LYS A 165 0.86 -4.46 15.90
N PHE A 166 1.58 -3.34 15.86
CA PHE A 166 3.04 -3.34 15.69
C PHE A 166 3.74 -3.90 16.93
N SER A 167 3.23 -3.57 18.11
CA SER A 167 3.73 -4.09 19.38
C SER A 167 3.79 -5.63 19.39
N LYS A 168 2.69 -6.31 19.02
CA LYS A 168 2.65 -7.77 18.93
C LYS A 168 3.65 -8.35 17.92
N ILE A 169 3.87 -7.68 16.79
CA ILE A 169 4.78 -8.16 15.75
C ILE A 169 6.22 -8.02 16.23
N LEU A 170 6.60 -6.85 16.73
CA LEU A 170 7.96 -6.58 17.18
C LEU A 170 8.33 -7.37 18.44
N GLU A 171 7.36 -7.66 19.31
CA GLU A 171 7.54 -8.52 20.49
C GLU A 171 7.84 -9.97 20.11
N LYS A 172 7.16 -10.53 19.10
CA LYS A 172 7.45 -11.89 18.58
C LYS A 172 8.89 -12.07 18.12
N HIS A 173 9.49 -11.00 17.61
CA HIS A 173 10.87 -11.00 17.12
C HIS A 173 11.89 -10.56 18.19
N ASN A 174 11.48 -10.45 19.46
CA ASN A 174 12.33 -10.00 20.58
C ASN A 174 12.97 -8.62 20.34
N ILE A 175 12.32 -7.75 19.58
CA ILE A 175 12.82 -6.40 19.28
C ILE A 175 12.45 -5.44 20.40
N ILE A 176 11.25 -5.59 20.93
CA ILE A 176 10.68 -4.76 21.99
C ILE A 176 10.13 -5.65 23.11
N LYS A 177 9.95 -5.05 24.28
CA LYS A 177 9.28 -5.66 25.44
C LYS A 177 8.23 -4.72 25.97
N ARG A 178 7.00 -5.21 26.20
CA ARG A 178 5.94 -4.43 26.84
C ARG A 178 6.35 -4.01 28.23
N VAL A 179 6.12 -2.74 28.56
CA VAL A 179 6.30 -2.20 29.91
C VAL A 179 4.92 -2.14 30.55
N ASN A 180 4.63 -3.07 31.45
CA ASN A 180 3.42 -3.00 32.27
C ASN A 180 3.66 -1.98 33.38
N ILE A 181 3.04 -0.81 33.25
CA ILE A 181 3.12 0.29 34.24
C ILE A 181 2.66 -0.16 35.64
N HIS A 182 1.89 -1.26 35.75
CA HIS A 182 1.39 -1.78 37.02
C HIS A 182 2.29 -2.81 37.74
N GLU A 183 3.38 -3.29 37.14
CA GLU A 183 4.26 -4.29 37.80
C GLU A 183 5.61 -3.74 38.28
N ASP A 184 6.13 -2.67 37.67
CA ASP A 184 7.45 -2.13 38.02
C ASP A 184 7.44 -1.13 39.19
N GLU A 185 6.29 -0.56 39.60
CA GLU A 185 6.20 0.23 40.85
C GLU A 185 6.52 -0.59 42.11
N LYS A 186 6.41 -1.93 42.05
CA LYS A 186 6.74 -2.80 43.17
C LYS A 186 8.24 -3.12 43.29
N LYS A 187 9.05 -2.86 42.28
CA LYS A 187 10.50 -3.14 42.32
C LYS A 187 11.35 -1.95 42.75
N ASP A 188 10.85 -0.72 42.61
CA ASP A 188 11.61 0.49 42.95
C ASP A 188 11.33 1.03 44.36
N LYS A 189 10.55 0.34 45.18
CA LYS A 189 10.57 0.55 46.65
C LYS A 189 11.63 -0.33 47.30
N GLN A 190 12.89 -0.21 46.86
CA GLN A 190 13.99 -0.46 47.79
C GLN A 190 13.94 0.68 48.81
N ILE A 191 13.39 0.35 49.97
CA ILE A 191 13.44 1.17 51.18
C ILE A 191 14.89 1.59 51.39
N LEU A 192 15.18 2.89 51.25
CA LEU A 192 16.43 3.44 51.74
C LEU A 192 16.49 3.12 53.24
N PRO A 193 17.56 2.48 53.74
CA PRO A 193 17.68 2.22 55.16
C PRO A 193 17.73 3.57 55.87
N ILE A 194 16.79 3.77 56.79
CA ILE A 194 16.86 4.86 57.75
C ILE A 194 18.08 4.54 58.63
N LEU A 195 19.12 5.36 58.47
CA LEU A 195 20.22 5.52 59.41
C LEU A 195 19.96 6.80 60.19
#